data_AF-A0A512J5Z8-F1
#
_entry.id   AF-A0A512J5Z8-F1
#
_cell.length_a   1.000
_cell.length_b   1.000
_cell.length_c   1.000
_cell.angle_alpha   90.00
_cell.angle_beta   90.00
_cell.angle_gamma   90.00
#
_symmetry.space_group_name_H-M   'P 1'
#
loop_
_entity.id
_entity.type
_entity.pdbx_description
1 polymer ?
#
loop_
_entity_poly.entity_id
_entity_poly.type
_entity_poly.pdbx_seq_one_letter_code
_entity_poly.pdbx_strand_id
1 'polypeptide(L)'
;MSPSGPGLRGRGLILAGALAGFSLSLAACESAVQRQRVTLCRRAVPALVPGEADVRLLRAGPGSAPDSVRVDYTIGPRPHAALCRFNAGAELVGVTHDGTPLSGAALYLLKRYYLDTPEAEAADPGAAVHRN
;
A
#
# COMPACT_ATOMS: atom_id res chain seq x y z
N MET A 1 8.69 60.10 20.04
CA MET A 1 7.64 59.09 19.76
C MET A 1 7.88 58.51 18.36
N SER A 2 8.50 57.32 18.27
CA SER A 2 8.44 56.42 17.09
C SER A 2 9.23 55.14 17.41
N PRO A 3 8.60 53.95 17.42
CA PRO A 3 9.32 52.69 17.47
C PRO A 3 9.57 52.15 16.05
N SER A 4 10.84 51.86 15.74
CA SER A 4 11.25 51.08 14.57
C SER A 4 10.92 49.60 14.78
N GLY A 5 9.95 49.08 14.03
CA GLY A 5 9.60 47.66 14.02
C GLY A 5 10.52 46.85 13.09
N PRO A 6 11.05 45.68 13.51
CA PRO A 6 11.83 44.81 12.63
C PRO A 6 10.95 44.21 11.52
N GLY A 7 11.47 44.23 10.29
CA GLY A 7 10.74 44.04 9.04
C GLY A 7 10.06 42.68 8.84
N LEU A 8 8.88 42.72 8.21
CA LEU A 8 8.06 41.60 7.76
C LEU A 8 8.79 40.52 6.95
N ARG A 9 9.96 40.81 6.39
CA ARG A 9 10.74 39.90 5.52
C ARG A 9 11.22 38.62 6.24
N GLY A 10 11.56 38.70 7.53
CA GLY A 10 11.99 37.53 8.30
C GLY A 10 10.85 36.57 8.65
N ARG A 11 9.64 37.09 8.88
CA ARG A 11 8.44 36.29 9.21
C ARG A 11 7.93 35.48 8.02
N GLY A 12 7.99 36.05 6.81
CA GLY A 12 7.58 35.34 5.59
C GLY A 12 8.47 34.14 5.25
N LEU A 13 9.78 34.25 5.47
CA LEU A 13 10.74 33.17 5.26
C LEU A 13 10.56 32.01 6.26
N ILE A 14 10.24 32.30 7.52
CA ILE A 14 9.99 31.28 8.55
C ILE A 14 8.66 30.55 8.28
N LEU A 15 7.60 31.28 7.91
CA LEU A 15 6.31 30.68 7.54
C LEU A 15 6.41 29.83 6.27
N ALA A 16 7.14 30.30 5.25
CA ALA A 16 7.37 29.53 4.03
C ALA A 16 8.19 28.26 4.30
N GLY A 17 9.24 28.35 5.14
CA GLY A 17 10.03 27.18 5.54
C GLY A 17 9.22 26.16 6.35
N ALA A 18 8.37 26.62 7.28
CA ALA A 18 7.49 25.75 8.06
C ALA A 18 6.43 25.04 7.20
N LEU A 19 5.81 25.75 6.26
CA LEU A 19 4.82 25.18 5.33
C LEU A 19 5.46 24.18 4.37
N ALA A 20 6.66 24.47 3.87
CA ALA A 20 7.41 23.56 3.00
C ALA A 20 7.82 22.29 3.77
N GLY A 21 8.36 22.43 4.99
CA GLY A 21 8.71 21.30 5.85
C GLY A 21 7.51 20.41 6.21
N PHE A 22 6.37 21.03 6.54
CA PHE A 22 5.13 20.30 6.82
C PHE A 22 4.66 19.51 5.60
N SER A 23 4.60 20.14 4.43
CA SER A 23 4.16 19.50 3.17
C SER A 23 5.03 18.29 2.80
N LEU A 24 6.35 18.41 2.98
CA LEU A 24 7.29 17.30 2.75
C LEU A 24 7.05 16.12 3.69
N SER A 25 6.73 16.39 4.96
CA SER A 25 6.44 15.33 5.93
C SER A 25 5.14 14.57 5.58
N LEU A 26 4.12 15.27 5.07
CA LEU A 26 2.87 14.65 4.64
C LEU A 26 3.08 13.75 3.42
N ALA A 27 3.81 14.24 2.41
CA ALA A 27 4.13 13.45 1.22
C ALA A 27 4.93 12.18 1.57
N ALA A 28 5.86 12.29 2.53
CA ALA A 28 6.61 11.13 3.02
C ALA A 28 5.70 10.10 3.70
N CYS A 29 4.77 10.55 4.56
CA CYS A 29 3.80 9.68 5.22
C CYS A 29 2.88 8.97 4.23
N GLU A 30 2.32 9.70 3.26
CA GLU A 30 1.46 9.12 2.22
C GLU A 30 2.21 8.06 1.41
N SER A 31 3.48 8.32 1.09
CA SER A 31 4.33 7.32 0.41
C SER A 31 4.56 6.06 1.25
N ALA A 32 4.68 6.20 2.58
CA ALA A 32 4.89 5.06 3.48
C ALA A 32 3.62 4.21 3.60
N VAL A 33 2.47 4.85 3.75
CA VAL A 33 1.15 4.17 3.76
C VAL A 33 0.94 3.44 2.43
N GLN A 34 1.24 4.08 1.30
CA GLN A 34 1.07 3.46 -0.01
C GLN A 34 1.99 2.23 -0.20
N ARG A 35 3.26 2.31 0.25
CA ARG A 35 4.16 1.14 0.23
C ARG A 35 3.60 0.00 1.09
N GLN A 36 3.12 0.30 2.30
CA GLN A 36 2.53 -0.71 3.18
C GLN A 36 1.30 -1.38 2.56
N ARG A 37 0.40 -0.61 1.92
CA ARG A 37 -0.77 -1.14 1.20
C ARG A 37 -0.35 -2.08 0.07
N VAL A 38 0.67 -1.70 -0.70
CA VAL A 38 1.20 -2.53 -1.80
C VAL A 38 1.78 -3.85 -1.27
N THR A 39 2.58 -3.78 -0.21
CA THR A 39 3.14 -4.97 0.45
C THR A 39 2.04 -5.89 0.98
N LEU A 40 1.05 -5.36 1.71
CA LEU A 40 -0.06 -6.16 2.22
C LEU A 40 -0.87 -6.83 1.10
N CYS A 41 -1.15 -6.11 0.00
CA CYS A 41 -1.89 -6.68 -1.11
C CYS A 41 -1.11 -7.80 -1.82
N ARG A 42 0.20 -7.63 -2.02
CA ARG A 42 1.07 -8.68 -2.56
C ARG A 42 1.11 -9.91 -1.66
N ARG A 43 1.28 -9.71 -0.35
CA ARG A 43 1.29 -10.79 0.64
C ARG A 43 -0.01 -11.58 0.65
N ALA A 44 -1.14 -10.95 0.35
CA ALA A 44 -2.43 -11.63 0.26
C ALA A 44 -2.51 -12.63 -0.90
N VAL A 45 -1.82 -12.39 -2.02
CA VAL A 45 -1.97 -13.17 -3.26
C VAL A 45 -1.79 -14.69 -3.07
N PRO A 46 -0.74 -15.19 -2.38
CA PRO A 46 -0.57 -16.64 -2.20
C PRO A 46 -1.72 -17.32 -1.47
N ALA A 47 -2.48 -16.60 -0.62
CA ALA A 47 -3.66 -17.16 0.05
C ALA A 47 -4.93 -17.13 -0.82
N LEU A 48 -4.92 -16.43 -1.96
CA LEU A 48 -6.04 -16.37 -2.91
C LEU A 48 -5.99 -17.49 -3.94
N VAL A 49 -4.82 -18.12 -4.09
CA VAL A 49 -4.55 -19.14 -5.09
C VAL A 49 -4.51 -20.53 -4.46
N PRO A 50 -4.89 -21.58 -5.19
CA PRO A 50 -4.83 -22.94 -4.67
C PRO A 50 -3.38 -23.44 -4.54
N GLY A 51 -2.98 -23.87 -3.32
CA GLY A 51 -1.76 -24.64 -3.06
C GLY A 51 -0.44 -23.91 -3.34
N GLU A 52 0.64 -24.68 -3.50
CA GLU A 52 2.00 -24.19 -3.84
C GLU A 52 2.11 -23.80 -5.33
N ALA A 53 1.23 -22.92 -5.79
CA ALA A 53 1.30 -22.36 -7.15
C ALA A 53 2.51 -21.41 -7.29
N ASP A 54 3.29 -21.55 -8.37
CA ASP A 54 4.36 -20.58 -8.71
C ASP A 54 3.70 -19.25 -9.16
N VAL A 55 3.52 -18.35 -8.19
CA VAL A 55 2.97 -17.01 -8.41
C VAL A 55 4.09 -16.08 -8.87
N ARG A 56 3.94 -15.52 -10.08
CA ARG A 56 4.86 -14.50 -10.59
C ARG A 56 4.16 -13.15 -10.70
N LEU A 57 4.68 -12.14 -10.01
CA LEU A 57 4.18 -10.78 -10.12
C LEU A 57 4.49 -10.19 -11.50
N LEU A 58 3.48 -9.57 -12.10
CA LEU A 58 3.63 -8.73 -13.29
C LEU A 58 3.68 -7.25 -12.90
N ARG A 59 2.78 -6.83 -12.02
CA ARG A 59 2.65 -5.43 -11.58
C ARG A 59 1.99 -5.37 -10.21
N ALA A 60 2.43 -4.43 -9.38
CA ALA A 60 1.74 -4.07 -8.14
C ALA A 60 1.78 -2.54 -7.97
N GLY A 61 0.64 -1.92 -7.68
CA GLY A 61 0.57 -0.47 -7.51
C GLY A 61 -0.85 0.05 -7.26
N PRO A 62 -1.06 1.37 -7.31
CA PRO A 62 -2.38 1.97 -7.13
C PRO A 62 -3.42 1.35 -8.07
N GLY A 63 -4.59 1.02 -7.52
CA GLY A 63 -5.74 0.53 -8.28
C GLY A 63 -6.55 1.67 -8.89
N SER A 64 -7.65 1.32 -9.55
CA SER A 64 -8.53 2.28 -10.23
C SER A 64 -9.42 3.09 -9.27
N ALA A 65 -9.55 2.66 -8.01
CA ALA A 65 -10.32 3.34 -6.98
C ALA A 65 -9.40 4.01 -5.93
N PRO A 66 -9.87 5.05 -5.22
CA PRO A 66 -9.18 5.56 -4.04
C PRO A 66 -8.88 4.45 -3.04
N ASP A 67 -7.76 4.57 -2.33
CA ASP A 67 -7.32 3.61 -1.30
C ASP A 67 -7.33 2.15 -1.77
N SER A 68 -7.05 1.93 -3.05
CA SER A 68 -6.98 0.59 -3.63
C SER A 68 -5.60 0.29 -4.20
N VAL A 69 -5.24 -0.98 -4.14
CA VAL A 69 -4.04 -1.54 -4.76
C VAL A 69 -4.47 -2.64 -5.70
N ARG A 70 -3.95 -2.61 -6.91
CA ARG A 70 -4.08 -3.69 -7.88
C ARG A 70 -2.75 -4.44 -7.98
N VAL A 71 -2.85 -5.77 -7.93
CA VAL A 71 -1.76 -6.70 -8.16
C VAL A 71 -2.13 -7.59 -9.32
N ASP A 72 -1.39 -7.48 -10.41
CA ASP A 72 -1.49 -8.36 -11.58
C ASP A 72 -0.35 -9.39 -11.50
N TYR A 73 -0.68 -10.66 -11.67
CA TYR A 73 0.24 -11.77 -11.51
C TYR A 73 -0.11 -12.93 -12.44
N THR A 74 0.77 -13.93 -12.55
CA THR A 74 0.49 -15.16 -13.29
C THR A 74 0.64 -16.39 -12.43
N ILE A 75 -0.12 -17.43 -12.78
CA ILE A 75 0.07 -18.79 -12.31
C ILE A 75 0.33 -19.64 -13.55
N GLY A 76 1.59 -20.03 -13.74
CA GLY A 76 2.05 -20.54 -15.04
C GLY A 76 1.74 -19.51 -16.16
N PRO A 77 1.06 -19.89 -17.25
CA PRO A 77 0.76 -18.99 -18.36
C PRO A 77 -0.51 -18.15 -18.15
N ARG A 78 -1.30 -18.37 -17.09
CA ARG A 78 -2.59 -17.71 -16.91
C ARG A 78 -2.43 -16.43 -16.10
N PRO A 79 -2.88 -15.26 -16.62
CA PRO A 79 -2.88 -14.03 -15.85
C PRO A 79 -4.07 -13.97 -14.89
N HIS A 80 -3.84 -13.39 -13.73
CA HIS A 80 -4.78 -13.19 -12.64
C HIS A 80 -4.64 -11.79 -12.07
N ALA A 81 -5.67 -11.30 -11.41
CA ALA A 81 -5.65 -9.99 -10.76
C ALA A 81 -6.31 -10.02 -9.38
N ALA A 82 -5.62 -9.42 -8.42
CA ALA A 82 -6.16 -9.12 -7.11
C ALA A 82 -6.31 -7.59 -6.94
N LEU A 83 -7.48 -7.15 -6.50
CA LEU A 83 -7.76 -5.76 -6.14
C LEU A 83 -8.04 -5.70 -4.63
N CYS A 84 -7.12 -5.10 -3.89
CA CYS A 84 -7.26 -4.85 -2.47
C CYS A 84 -7.80 -3.45 -2.22
N ARG A 85 -8.76 -3.30 -1.32
CA ARG A 85 -9.28 -2.02 -0.84
C ARG A 85 -8.86 -1.81 0.61
N PHE A 86 -8.47 -0.59 0.93
CA PHE A 86 -8.02 -0.19 2.24
C PHE A 86 -8.90 0.91 2.81
N ASN A 87 -8.85 1.11 4.13
CA ASN A 87 -9.34 2.33 4.75
C ASN A 87 -8.35 3.49 4.50
N ALA A 88 -8.56 4.65 5.14
CA ALA A 88 -7.66 5.81 5.03
C ALA A 88 -6.20 5.53 5.49
N GLY A 89 -5.97 4.44 6.23
CA GLY A 89 -4.65 3.92 6.56
C GLY A 89 -4.26 2.73 5.69
N ALA A 90 -3.61 1.74 6.27
CA ALA A 90 -3.22 0.50 5.58
C ALA A 90 -4.06 -0.72 5.98
N GLU A 91 -5.22 -0.51 6.59
CA GLU A 91 -6.07 -1.64 6.99
C GLU A 91 -6.84 -2.19 5.80
N LEU A 92 -6.70 -3.49 5.53
CA LEU A 92 -7.41 -4.17 4.47
C LEU A 92 -8.90 -4.30 4.80
N VAL A 93 -9.78 -3.77 3.95
CA VAL A 93 -11.25 -3.79 4.13
C VAL A 93 -11.98 -4.57 3.05
N GLY A 94 -11.28 -4.99 2.00
CA GLY A 94 -11.84 -5.86 0.98
C GLY A 94 -10.80 -6.36 -0.01
N VAL A 95 -11.07 -7.51 -0.59
CA VAL A 95 -10.26 -8.08 -1.67
C VAL A 95 -11.21 -8.62 -2.73
N THR A 96 -10.89 -8.34 -3.99
CA THR A 96 -11.53 -8.93 -5.16
C THR A 96 -10.49 -9.70 -5.93
N HIS A 97 -10.73 -11.00 -6.14
CA HIS A 97 -9.86 -11.90 -6.87
C HIS A 97 -10.54 -12.30 -8.18
N ASP A 98 -9.91 -11.98 -9.32
CA ASP A 98 -10.44 -12.25 -10.67
C ASP A 98 -11.89 -11.78 -10.85
N GLY A 99 -12.19 -10.59 -10.34
CA GLY A 99 -13.54 -9.99 -10.38
C GLY A 99 -14.50 -10.51 -9.31
N THR A 100 -14.13 -11.54 -8.56
CA THR A 100 -14.96 -12.11 -7.48
C THR A 100 -14.56 -11.53 -6.12
N PRO A 101 -15.45 -10.81 -5.42
CA PRO A 101 -15.16 -10.31 -4.08
C PRO A 101 -15.05 -11.48 -3.09
N LEU A 102 -14.07 -11.42 -2.19
CA LEU A 102 -14.01 -12.35 -1.07
C LEU A 102 -15.21 -12.11 -0.14
N SER A 103 -15.72 -13.20 0.43
CA SER A 103 -16.72 -13.13 1.49
C SER A 103 -16.12 -12.47 2.74
N GLY A 104 -16.98 -11.89 3.59
CA GLY A 104 -16.53 -11.29 4.85
C GLY A 104 -15.79 -12.29 5.76
N ALA A 105 -16.22 -13.56 5.77
CA ALA A 105 -15.55 -14.62 6.51
C ALA A 105 -14.16 -14.93 5.94
N ALA A 106 -14.04 -15.08 4.62
CA ALA A 106 -12.74 -15.33 3.99
C ALA A 106 -11.76 -14.17 4.20
N LEU A 107 -12.26 -12.93 4.10
CA LEU A 107 -11.47 -11.73 4.41
C LEU A 107 -11.01 -11.70 5.87
N TYR A 108 -11.90 -12.04 6.81
CA TYR A 108 -11.55 -12.12 8.23
C TYR A 108 -10.45 -13.15 8.48
N LEU A 109 -10.58 -14.35 7.91
CA LEU A 109 -9.58 -15.41 8.06
C LEU A 109 -8.23 -15.00 7.47
N LEU A 110 -8.25 -14.41 6.27
CA LEU A 110 -7.05 -13.89 5.61
C LEU A 110 -6.31 -12.87 6.50
N LYS A 111 -7.03 -11.88 7.03
CA LYS A 111 -6.45 -10.86 7.92
C LYS A 111 -5.92 -11.50 9.21
N ARG A 112 -6.72 -12.33 9.87
CA ARG A 112 -6.44 -12.79 11.23
C ARG A 112 -5.39 -13.89 11.31
N TYR A 113 -5.36 -14.80 10.33
CA TYR A 113 -4.59 -16.05 10.42
C TYR A 113 -3.48 -16.16 9.39
N TYR A 114 -3.38 -15.23 8.45
CA TYR A 114 -2.38 -15.31 7.40
C TYR A 114 -1.55 -14.02 7.27
N LEU A 115 -2.15 -12.85 7.09
CA LEU A 115 -1.39 -11.64 6.75
C LEU A 115 -0.37 -11.18 7.80
N ASP A 116 -0.60 -11.48 9.07
CA ASP A 116 0.28 -11.09 10.18
C ASP A 116 1.31 -12.18 10.53
N THR A 117 1.48 -13.21 9.69
CA THR A 117 2.38 -14.33 9.98
C THR A 117 3.71 -14.23 9.21
N PRO A 118 4.80 -14.81 9.73
CA PRO A 118 6.09 -14.88 9.02
C PRO A 118 6.00 -15.59 7.66
N GLU A 119 5.08 -16.55 7.54
CA GLU A 119 4.83 -17.29 6.30
C GLU A 119 4.32 -16.35 5.21
N ALA A 120 3.41 -15.42 5.51
CA ALA A 120 2.94 -14.44 4.54
C ALA A 120 4.05 -13.46 4.11
N GLU A 121 4.98 -13.13 5.01
CA GLU A 121 6.15 -12.32 4.66
C GLU A 121 7.11 -13.07 3.73
N ALA A 122 7.38 -14.34 4.05
CA ALA A 122 8.27 -15.19 3.26
C ALA A 122 7.69 -15.52 1.88
N ALA A 123 6.36 -15.66 1.80
CA ALA A 123 5.63 -15.92 0.57
C ALA A 123 5.37 -14.66 -0.28
N ASP A 124 5.81 -13.47 0.15
CA ASP A 124 5.60 -12.23 -0.61
C ASP A 124 6.31 -12.29 -1.98
N PRO A 125 5.56 -12.38 -3.10
CA PRO A 125 6.15 -12.62 -4.41
C PRO A 125 6.99 -11.44 -4.92
N GLY A 126 6.88 -10.25 -4.30
CA GLY A 126 7.72 -9.11 -4.68
C GLY A 126 8.93 -8.89 -3.76
N ALA A 127 9.10 -9.68 -2.70
CA ALA A 127 10.35 -9.71 -1.94
C ALA A 127 11.45 -10.43 -2.73
N ALA A 128 11.07 -11.40 -3.58
CA ALA A 128 11.99 -12.09 -4.49
C ALA A 128 12.59 -11.15 -5.56
N VAL A 129 11.86 -10.11 -5.97
CA VAL A 129 12.29 -9.18 -7.03
C VAL A 129 13.42 -8.24 -6.58
N HIS A 130 13.56 -7.95 -5.29
CA HIS A 130 14.60 -7.06 -4.76
C HIS A 130 15.96 -7.73 -4.51
N ARG A 131 16.10 -9.03 -4.75
CA ARG A 131 17.32 -9.81 -4.48
C ARG A 131 18.23 -10.05 -5.70
N ASN A 132 17.89 -9.47 -6.85
CA ASN A 132 18.69 -9.46 -8.08
C ASN A 132 19.09 -8.04 -8.45
#